data_AF-U5QEN3-F1
#
_entry.id   AF-U5QEN3-F1
#
_cell.length_a   1.000
_cell.length_b   1.000
_cell.length_c   1.000
_cell.angle_alpha   90.00
_cell.angle_beta   90.00
_cell.angle_gamma   90.00
#
_symmetry.space_group_name_H-M   'P 1'
#
loop_
_entity.id
_entity.type
_entity.pdbx_description
1 polymer ?
#
loop_
_entity_poly.entity_id
_entity_poly.type
_entity_poly.pdbx_seq_one_letter_code
_entity_poly.pdbx_strand_id
1 'polypeptide(L)'
;MSQDSGRQLLRLDSLAPEHEALILMYCRKWWQFALSCKSLDRKEATAAIRAAYALAELPEPAIHFCASPHAATQTAIFRSSISPQAGLLWQRLSWALGDALGQQLRRRFSRGPRHHLEEVLKKHLANCLWRSLENQLVAALEEQVQSLSINSISPTGWAALCCYFDFCFSVLECPHHRATWAAFRQVVQHCGWVFPYRRVCLVSERPVQLHFDAHERLHAEGKPAVQFGDGWSLYSWHGFTLPDAYGRIPPCDWQPHWLLEEDDLRLRQVLLEGIGYERIYGRLPSETIDSWGDYHLVRLDNIDSDAIHLLATSRSDPNLPQVRRVPPDFHTAQAAARWVDRPSRPG
;
A
#
# COMPACT_ATOMS: atom_id res chain seq x y z
N MET A 1 38.75 45.20 -14.90
CA MET A 1 38.50 43.78 -15.27
C MET A 1 38.71 42.94 -14.02
N SER A 2 37.65 42.75 -13.23
CA SER A 2 37.71 41.91 -12.03
C SER A 2 37.33 40.49 -12.43
N GLN A 3 38.26 39.55 -12.22
CA GLN A 3 38.10 38.14 -12.53
C GLN A 3 37.06 37.52 -11.58
N ASP A 4 35.89 37.23 -12.12
CA ASP A 4 34.91 36.34 -11.52
C ASP A 4 35.50 34.93 -11.53
N SER A 5 36.13 34.56 -10.41
CA SER A 5 36.75 33.25 -10.22
C SER A 5 35.65 32.23 -10.02
N GLY A 6 35.25 31.58 -11.12
CA GLY A 6 34.32 30.46 -11.13
C GLY A 6 34.79 29.36 -10.19
N ARG A 7 34.26 29.36 -8.96
CA ARG A 7 34.31 28.21 -8.05
C ARG A 7 33.58 27.06 -8.72
N GLN A 8 34.32 26.12 -9.31
CA GLN A 8 33.79 24.79 -9.59
C GLN A 8 33.37 24.19 -8.25
N LEU A 9 32.06 24.16 -7.99
CA LEU A 9 31.50 23.40 -6.88
C LEU A 9 31.86 21.93 -7.09
N LEU A 10 32.81 21.43 -6.31
CA LEU A 10 33.11 20.01 -6.22
C LEU A 10 31.81 19.28 -5.85
N ARG A 11 31.39 18.35 -6.71
CA ARG A 11 30.20 17.54 -6.47
C ARG A 11 30.48 16.56 -5.34
N LEU A 12 29.50 16.38 -4.47
CA LEU A 12 29.57 15.40 -3.39
C LEU A 12 29.32 13.98 -3.94
N ASP A 13 30.08 13.02 -3.41
CA ASP A 13 30.06 11.59 -3.81
C ASP A 13 29.39 10.66 -2.80
N SER A 14 28.83 11.19 -1.70
CA SER A 14 27.96 10.46 -0.77
C SER A 14 27.01 11.40 0.00
N LEU A 15 25.96 10.83 0.60
CA LEU A 15 25.22 11.49 1.69
C LEU A 15 25.92 11.26 3.01
N ALA A 16 25.85 12.25 3.90
CA ALA A 16 26.34 12.10 5.26
C ALA A 16 25.48 11.06 6.02
N PRO A 17 26.07 10.13 6.79
CA PRO A 17 25.31 9.12 7.55
C PRO A 17 24.27 9.72 8.51
N GLU A 18 24.57 10.90 9.07
CA GLU A 18 23.64 11.67 9.91
C GLU A 18 22.37 12.09 9.16
N HIS A 19 22.46 12.43 7.88
CA HIS A 19 21.31 12.75 7.04
C HIS A 19 20.48 11.49 6.75
N GLU A 20 21.14 10.36 6.50
CA GLU A 20 20.43 9.09 6.26
C GLU A 20 19.61 8.65 7.47
N ALA A 21 20.14 8.82 8.68
CA ALA A 21 19.44 8.51 9.92
C ALA A 21 18.12 9.32 10.09
N LEU A 22 18.04 10.52 9.51
CA LEU A 22 16.85 11.39 9.58
C LEU A 22 15.75 10.98 8.60
N ILE A 23 16.03 10.19 7.57
CA ILE A 23 15.06 9.85 6.52
C ILE A 23 13.81 9.20 7.11
N LEU A 24 14.00 8.24 8.03
CA LEU A 24 12.89 7.55 8.69
C LEU A 24 12.02 8.49 9.54
N MET A 25 12.63 9.51 10.16
CA MET A 25 11.89 10.50 10.94
C MET A 25 10.99 11.35 10.05
N TYR A 26 11.49 11.80 8.89
CA TYR A 26 10.71 12.56 7.93
C TYR A 26 9.60 11.72 7.28
N CYS A 27 9.87 10.43 7.01
CA CYS A 27 8.83 9.50 6.55
C CYS A 27 7.67 9.46 7.56
N ARG A 28 7.97 9.16 8.84
CA ARG A 28 6.97 9.12 9.92
C ARG A 28 6.21 10.44 10.08
N LYS A 29 6.91 11.57 10.00
CA LYS A 29 6.35 12.92 10.10
C LYS A 29 5.24 13.17 9.06
N TRP A 30 5.43 12.73 7.83
CA TRP A 30 4.46 12.97 6.76
C TRP A 30 3.39 11.87 6.69
N TRP A 31 3.74 10.65 7.07
CA TRP A 31 2.81 9.52 7.03
C TRP A 31 1.62 9.63 7.97
N GLN A 32 1.80 10.26 9.13
CA GLN A 32 0.68 10.50 10.06
C GLN A 32 -0.50 11.26 9.42
N PHE A 33 -0.26 12.07 8.36
CA PHE A 33 -1.32 12.79 7.66
C PHE A 33 -2.06 11.90 6.67
N ALA A 34 -1.32 11.09 5.89
CA ALA A 34 -1.91 10.14 4.94
C ALA A 34 -2.72 9.04 5.63
N LEU A 35 -2.30 8.61 6.83
CA LEU A 35 -2.94 7.56 7.63
C LEU A 35 -3.91 8.11 8.68
N SER A 36 -4.14 9.43 8.69
CA SER A 36 -5.04 10.05 9.66
C SER A 36 -6.46 9.55 9.45
N CYS A 37 -7.08 9.04 10.51
CA CYS A 37 -8.51 8.72 10.53
C CYS A 37 -9.38 9.88 11.09
N LYS A 38 -8.78 11.07 11.25
CA LYS A 38 -9.51 12.26 11.73
C LYS A 38 -10.26 12.89 10.57
N SER A 39 -11.54 13.21 10.81
CA SER A 39 -12.39 13.98 9.89
C SER A 39 -11.68 15.21 9.37
N LEU A 40 -11.95 15.58 8.11
CA LEU A 40 -11.37 16.78 7.53
C LEU A 40 -11.89 18.04 8.20
N ASP A 41 -10.99 19.00 8.43
CA ASP A 41 -11.41 20.39 8.59
C ASP A 41 -11.67 20.97 7.19
N ARG A 42 -12.96 21.09 6.85
CA ARG A 42 -13.38 21.56 5.53
C ARG A 42 -12.95 22.99 5.24
N LYS A 43 -12.75 23.85 6.25
CA LYS A 43 -12.28 25.22 6.05
C LYS A 43 -10.81 25.22 5.64
N GLU A 44 -9.97 24.50 6.37
CA GLU A 44 -8.55 24.36 6.05
C GLU A 44 -8.33 23.65 4.72
N ALA A 45 -9.07 22.58 4.44
CA ALA A 45 -9.03 21.89 3.15
C ALA A 45 -9.42 22.82 1.99
N THR A 46 -10.47 23.63 2.17
CA THR A 46 -10.91 24.62 1.17
C THR A 46 -9.82 25.67 0.92
N ALA A 47 -9.19 26.20 1.97
CA ALA A 47 -8.11 27.16 1.85
C ALA A 47 -6.90 26.56 1.11
N ALA A 48 -6.50 25.33 1.48
CA ALA A 48 -5.40 24.61 0.86
C ALA A 48 -5.62 24.40 -0.65
N ILE A 49 -6.82 23.97 -1.04
CA ILE A 49 -7.16 23.73 -2.45
C ILE A 49 -7.17 25.04 -3.25
N ARG A 50 -7.77 26.10 -2.71
CA ARG A 50 -7.79 27.41 -3.38
C ARG A 50 -6.38 27.95 -3.59
N ALA A 51 -5.52 27.85 -2.57
CA ALA A 51 -4.12 28.25 -2.67
C ALA A 51 -3.37 27.43 -3.74
N ALA A 52 -3.59 26.11 -3.78
CA ALA A 52 -3.02 25.21 -4.77
C ALA A 52 -3.44 25.58 -6.21
N TYR A 53 -4.74 25.85 -6.44
CA TYR A 53 -5.25 26.26 -7.75
C TYR A 53 -4.72 27.63 -8.18
N ALA A 54 -4.66 28.60 -7.26
CA ALA A 54 -4.14 29.93 -7.56
C ALA A 54 -2.66 29.89 -7.98
N LEU A 55 -1.82 29.14 -7.26
CA LEU A 55 -0.40 28.94 -7.61
C LEU A 55 -0.22 28.16 -8.91
N ALA A 56 -1.15 27.27 -9.22
CA ALA A 56 -1.17 26.57 -10.49
C ALA A 56 -1.80 27.40 -11.60
N GLU A 57 -2.15 28.68 -11.40
CA GLU A 57 -2.79 29.54 -12.40
C GLU A 57 -4.06 28.91 -13.01
N LEU A 58 -4.83 28.21 -12.18
CA LEU A 58 -6.12 27.62 -12.52
C LEU A 58 -7.25 28.50 -11.97
N PRO A 59 -8.43 28.51 -12.63
CA PRO A 59 -9.56 29.26 -12.10
C PRO A 59 -10.00 28.66 -10.76
N GLU A 60 -10.54 29.50 -9.88
CA GLU A 60 -11.02 29.04 -8.57
C GLU A 60 -12.05 27.90 -8.73
N PRO A 61 -11.84 26.75 -8.06
CA PRO A 61 -12.73 25.61 -8.22
C PRO A 61 -13.95 25.68 -7.29
N ALA A 62 -15.08 25.16 -7.76
CA ALA A 62 -16.15 24.71 -6.87
C ALA A 62 -15.70 23.43 -6.15
N ILE A 63 -15.66 23.45 -4.83
CA ILE A 63 -15.14 22.34 -4.02
C ILE A 63 -16.31 21.50 -3.49
N HIS A 64 -16.28 20.19 -3.77
CA HIS A 64 -17.28 19.24 -3.31
C HIS A 64 -16.63 18.17 -2.42
N PHE A 65 -17.06 18.14 -1.15
CA PHE A 65 -16.63 17.11 -0.21
C PHE A 65 -17.48 15.84 -0.40
N CYS A 66 -16.80 14.71 -0.57
CA CYS A 66 -17.38 13.39 -0.74
C CYS A 66 -17.07 12.53 0.49
N ALA A 67 -17.96 11.62 0.87
CA ALA A 67 -17.79 10.81 2.07
C ALA A 67 -16.69 9.73 1.94
N SER A 68 -16.36 9.35 0.71
CA SER A 68 -15.31 8.40 0.36
C SER A 68 -14.81 8.63 -1.07
N PRO A 69 -13.68 7.99 -1.49
CA PRO A 69 -13.24 7.98 -2.88
C PRO A 69 -14.29 7.35 -3.79
N HIS A 70 -14.95 6.28 -3.34
CA HIS A 70 -16.06 5.67 -4.06
C HIS A 70 -17.24 6.64 -4.23
N ALA A 71 -17.65 7.37 -3.19
CA ALA A 71 -18.70 8.38 -3.32
C ALA A 71 -18.33 9.47 -4.35
N ALA A 72 -17.04 9.83 -4.47
CA ALA A 72 -16.56 10.77 -5.48
C ALA A 72 -16.76 10.22 -6.91
N THR A 73 -16.50 8.92 -7.15
CA THR A 73 -16.67 8.28 -8.46
C THR A 73 -18.15 8.17 -8.88
N GLN A 74 -19.06 8.12 -7.92
CA GLN A 74 -20.49 8.06 -8.17
C GLN A 74 -21.10 9.43 -8.56
N THR A 75 -20.35 10.54 -8.44
CA THR A 75 -20.86 11.88 -8.77
C THR A 75 -21.07 12.09 -10.27
N ALA A 76 -22.04 12.94 -10.64
CA ALA A 76 -22.27 13.30 -12.04
C ALA A 76 -21.06 14.01 -12.67
N ILE A 77 -20.32 14.81 -11.89
CA ILE A 77 -19.09 15.49 -12.32
C ILE A 77 -18.08 14.46 -12.82
N PHE A 78 -17.93 13.39 -12.04
CA PHE A 78 -17.05 12.29 -12.35
C PHE A 78 -17.48 11.54 -13.61
N ARG A 79 -18.74 11.10 -13.65
CA ARG A 79 -19.28 10.28 -14.73
C ARG A 79 -19.41 11.00 -16.07
N SER A 80 -19.59 12.32 -16.05
CA SER A 80 -19.72 13.14 -17.27
C SER A 80 -18.38 13.56 -17.88
N SER A 81 -17.26 13.36 -17.16
CA SER A 81 -15.95 13.82 -17.58
C SER A 81 -15.00 12.64 -17.76
N ILE A 82 -14.74 12.26 -19.02
CA ILE A 82 -13.87 11.11 -19.40
C ILE A 82 -12.40 11.31 -18.96
N SER A 83 -12.02 12.51 -18.51
CA SER A 83 -10.72 12.75 -17.90
C SER A 83 -10.81 13.87 -16.86
N PRO A 84 -10.18 13.73 -15.68
CA PRO A 84 -9.87 14.87 -14.83
C PRO A 84 -8.97 15.83 -15.60
N GLN A 85 -9.58 16.86 -16.20
CA GLN A 85 -8.88 17.86 -17.02
C GLN A 85 -7.87 18.72 -16.23
N ALA A 86 -7.64 18.42 -14.95
CA ALA A 86 -6.61 19.02 -14.11
C ALA A 86 -5.52 18.05 -13.66
N GLY A 87 -5.11 17.11 -14.53
CA GLY A 87 -3.73 16.58 -14.49
C GLY A 87 -2.66 17.68 -14.41
N LEU A 88 -3.01 18.90 -14.80
CA LEU A 88 -2.26 20.14 -14.60
C LEU A 88 -2.01 20.52 -13.13
N LEU A 89 -2.89 20.23 -12.16
CA LEU A 89 -2.65 20.66 -10.78
C LEU A 89 -1.50 19.87 -10.15
N TRP A 90 -1.54 18.54 -10.28
CA TRP A 90 -0.43 17.68 -9.86
C TRP A 90 0.85 18.01 -10.63
N GLN A 91 0.76 18.07 -11.96
CA GLN A 91 1.92 18.40 -12.79
C GLN A 91 2.50 19.76 -12.39
N ARG A 92 1.71 20.83 -12.30
CA ARG A 92 2.23 22.18 -12.03
C ARG A 92 2.87 22.29 -10.65
N LEU A 93 2.26 21.72 -9.61
CA LEU A 93 2.80 21.82 -8.25
C LEU A 93 4.00 20.89 -8.02
N SER A 94 3.89 19.62 -8.43
CA SER A 94 4.97 18.64 -8.24
C SER A 94 6.14 18.90 -9.18
N TRP A 95 5.89 19.26 -10.44
CA TRP A 95 6.95 19.56 -11.41
C TRP A 95 7.68 20.85 -11.06
N ALA A 96 6.99 21.91 -10.64
CA ALA A 96 7.65 23.16 -10.27
C ALA A 96 8.63 22.97 -9.10
N LEU A 97 8.25 22.19 -8.08
CA LEU A 97 9.14 21.85 -6.98
C LEU A 97 10.22 20.84 -7.42
N GLY A 98 9.82 19.80 -8.15
CA GLY A 98 10.67 18.68 -8.55
C GLY A 98 11.75 19.03 -9.57
N ASP A 99 11.44 19.84 -10.58
CA ASP A 99 12.41 20.23 -11.61
C ASP A 99 13.48 21.17 -11.03
N ALA A 100 13.05 22.20 -10.29
CA ALA A 100 13.96 23.12 -9.62
C ALA A 100 14.90 22.38 -8.65
N LEU A 101 14.35 21.48 -7.83
CA LEU A 101 15.14 20.66 -6.92
C LEU A 101 16.05 19.69 -7.68
N GLY A 102 15.54 19.04 -8.72
CA GLY A 102 16.28 18.10 -9.56
C GLY A 102 17.52 18.76 -10.15
N GLN A 103 17.37 19.93 -10.77
CA GLN A 103 18.48 20.71 -11.32
C GLN A 103 19.54 21.05 -10.25
N GLN A 104 19.12 21.46 -9.05
CA GLN A 104 20.02 21.78 -7.94
C GLN A 104 20.79 20.55 -7.45
N LEU A 105 20.09 19.41 -7.28
CA LEU A 105 20.73 18.17 -6.88
C LEU A 105 21.76 17.73 -7.93
N ARG A 106 21.48 17.87 -9.24
CA ARG A 106 22.48 17.55 -10.29
C ARG A 106 23.74 18.42 -10.22
N ARG A 107 23.61 19.64 -9.71
CA ARG A 107 24.74 20.56 -9.51
C ARG A 107 25.55 20.21 -8.27
N ARG A 108 24.89 19.82 -7.18
CA ARG A 108 25.52 19.57 -5.86
C ARG A 108 26.09 18.17 -5.68
N PHE A 109 25.45 17.16 -6.27
CA PHE A 109 25.81 15.75 -6.08
C PHE A 109 26.15 15.08 -7.41
N SER A 110 27.11 14.14 -7.38
CA SER A 110 27.38 13.27 -8.52
C SER A 110 26.19 12.31 -8.75
N ARG A 111 26.24 11.49 -9.80
CA ARG A 111 25.10 10.62 -10.16
C ARG A 111 24.81 9.57 -9.06
N GLY A 112 25.86 9.04 -8.43
CA GLY A 112 25.76 7.99 -7.41
C GLY A 112 24.90 8.40 -6.21
N PRO A 113 25.24 9.47 -5.47
CA PRO A 113 24.51 9.89 -4.27
C PRO A 113 23.08 10.32 -4.54
N ARG A 114 22.81 10.90 -5.71
CA ARG A 114 21.43 11.23 -6.11
C ARG A 114 20.59 9.97 -6.27
N HIS A 115 21.14 8.99 -6.97
CA HIS A 115 20.48 7.70 -7.13
C HIS A 115 20.34 7.00 -5.77
N HIS A 116 21.36 7.03 -4.93
CA HIS A 116 21.30 6.48 -3.57
C HIS A 116 20.24 7.18 -2.72
N LEU A 117 20.16 8.51 -2.74
CA LEU A 117 19.12 9.26 -2.05
C LEU A 117 17.73 8.87 -2.54
N GLU A 118 17.54 8.85 -3.86
CA GLU A 118 16.30 8.42 -4.48
C GLU A 118 15.97 6.96 -4.14
N GLU A 119 16.95 6.05 -4.07
CA GLU A 119 16.75 4.65 -3.72
C GLU A 119 16.51 4.44 -2.23
N VAL A 120 17.18 5.17 -1.34
CA VAL A 120 16.94 5.11 0.11
C VAL A 120 15.58 5.71 0.43
N LEU A 121 15.25 6.87 -0.16
CA LEU A 121 13.92 7.45 -0.04
C LEU A 121 12.89 6.55 -0.70
N LYS A 122 13.08 6.02 -1.91
CA LYS A 122 12.17 5.02 -2.48
C LYS A 122 12.06 3.77 -1.59
N LYS A 123 13.13 3.24 -1.03
CA LYS A 123 13.07 2.06 -0.16
C LYS A 123 12.25 2.35 1.10
N HIS A 124 12.43 3.52 1.70
CA HIS A 124 11.71 3.92 2.93
C HIS A 124 10.35 4.58 2.68
N LEU A 125 10.08 5.06 1.46
CA LEU A 125 8.79 5.61 0.99
C LEU A 125 7.98 4.59 0.19
N ALA A 126 8.59 3.48 -0.24
CA ALA A 126 7.99 2.38 -0.98
C ALA A 126 8.15 1.02 -0.28
N ASN A 127 8.56 0.98 1.00
CA ASN A 127 8.23 -0.17 1.84
C ASN A 127 6.74 -0.50 1.62
N CYS A 128 6.47 -1.78 1.35
CA CYS A 128 5.33 -2.29 0.58
C CYS A 128 3.94 -1.79 1.02
N LEU A 129 3.81 -1.47 2.30
CA LEU A 129 2.74 -0.75 2.98
C LEU A 129 1.89 0.23 2.13
N TRP A 130 2.50 1.24 1.51
CA TRP A 130 1.76 2.48 1.16
C TRP A 130 1.35 2.56 -0.30
N ARG A 131 2.21 2.06 -1.21
CA ARG A 131 1.76 1.72 -2.57
C ARG A 131 0.64 0.69 -2.50
N SER A 132 0.67 -0.21 -1.51
CA SER A 132 -0.40 -1.17 -1.31
C SER A 132 -1.73 -0.49 -0.98
N LEU A 133 -1.80 0.43 -0.01
CA LEU A 133 -3.06 1.14 0.31
C LEU A 133 -3.63 1.88 -0.90
N GLU A 134 -2.81 2.64 -1.62
CA GLU A 134 -3.25 3.35 -2.82
C GLU A 134 -3.70 2.39 -3.92
N ASN A 135 -2.87 1.40 -4.25
CA ASN A 135 -3.18 0.42 -5.29
C ASN A 135 -4.44 -0.38 -4.95
N GLN A 136 -4.63 -0.77 -3.69
CA GLN A 136 -5.83 -1.48 -3.24
C GLN A 136 -7.07 -0.60 -3.31
N LEU A 137 -6.98 0.67 -2.89
CA LEU A 137 -8.10 1.60 -3.03
C LEU A 137 -8.42 1.87 -4.51
N VAL A 138 -7.42 2.08 -5.37
CA VAL A 138 -7.63 2.26 -6.82
C VAL A 138 -8.25 0.99 -7.43
N ALA A 139 -7.75 -0.19 -7.09
CA ALA A 139 -8.23 -1.47 -7.62
C ALA A 139 -9.66 -1.80 -7.17
N ALA A 140 -10.08 -1.32 -5.99
CA ALA A 140 -11.43 -1.49 -5.48
C ALA A 140 -12.44 -0.50 -6.06
N LEU A 141 -11.99 0.47 -6.85
CA LEU A 141 -12.87 1.37 -7.59
C LEU A 141 -13.12 0.79 -9.00
N GLU A 142 -14.28 1.10 -9.59
CA GLU A 142 -14.70 0.61 -10.92
C GLU A 142 -13.62 0.84 -12.00
N GLU A 143 -13.53 0.01 -13.05
CA GLU A 143 -12.46 0.06 -14.06
C GLU A 143 -12.28 1.44 -14.73
N GLN A 144 -13.37 2.20 -14.88
CA GLN A 144 -13.37 3.59 -15.38
C GLN A 144 -12.55 4.55 -14.48
N VAL A 145 -12.30 4.15 -13.23
CA VAL A 145 -11.61 4.89 -12.17
C VAL A 145 -10.09 4.65 -12.17
N GLN A 146 -9.58 3.60 -12.80
CA GLN A 146 -8.13 3.37 -12.86
C GLN A 146 -7.41 4.54 -13.58
N SER A 147 -8.11 5.19 -14.51
CA SER A 147 -7.68 6.44 -15.18
C SER A 147 -7.55 7.66 -14.25
N LEU A 148 -8.13 7.62 -13.04
CA LEU A 148 -8.01 8.68 -12.04
C LEU A 148 -6.69 8.73 -11.34
N SER A 149 -6.08 7.58 -11.09
CA SER A 149 -4.85 7.48 -10.29
C SER A 149 -3.77 8.41 -10.87
N ILE A 150 -3.73 8.53 -12.20
CA ILE A 150 -2.74 9.31 -12.95
C ILE A 150 -2.86 10.82 -12.71
N ASN A 151 -4.07 11.34 -12.42
CA ASN A 151 -4.33 12.79 -12.31
C ASN A 151 -4.94 13.21 -10.96
N SER A 152 -5.10 12.27 -10.05
CA SER A 152 -5.56 12.52 -8.69
C SER A 152 -4.38 12.82 -7.75
N ILE A 153 -4.70 13.40 -6.61
CA ILE A 153 -3.76 13.62 -5.52
C ILE A 153 -4.12 12.60 -4.44
N SER A 154 -3.43 11.47 -4.46
CA SER A 154 -3.55 10.44 -3.43
C SER A 154 -2.85 10.89 -2.15
N PRO A 155 -3.45 10.67 -0.96
CA PRO A 155 -2.82 11.04 0.31
C PRO A 155 -1.44 10.40 0.49
N THR A 156 -1.32 9.14 0.09
CA THR A 156 -0.09 8.33 0.19
C THR A 156 0.98 8.82 -0.78
N GLY A 157 0.66 8.96 -2.07
CA GLY A 157 1.63 9.41 -3.07
C GLY A 157 2.18 10.81 -2.75
N TRP A 158 1.32 11.73 -2.32
CA TRP A 158 1.76 13.08 -1.98
C TRP A 158 2.48 13.20 -0.66
N ALA A 159 2.13 12.42 0.37
CA ALA A 159 2.91 12.40 1.60
C ALA A 159 4.35 11.88 1.35
N ALA A 160 4.54 10.93 0.43
CA ALA A 160 5.88 10.53 -0.01
C ALA A 160 6.66 11.66 -0.68
N LEU A 161 6.04 12.38 -1.61
CA LEU A 161 6.65 13.55 -2.25
C LEU A 161 6.94 14.65 -1.22
N CYS A 162 6.04 14.88 -0.26
CA CYS A 162 6.23 15.79 0.85
C CYS A 162 7.45 15.42 1.69
N CYS A 163 7.63 14.13 2.00
CA CYS A 163 8.83 13.65 2.69
C CYS A 163 10.10 13.94 1.89
N TYR A 164 10.10 13.63 0.59
CA TYR A 164 11.25 13.90 -0.28
C TYR A 164 11.59 15.40 -0.32
N PHE A 165 10.60 16.25 -0.57
CA PHE A 165 10.78 17.70 -0.61
C PHE A 165 11.21 18.28 0.73
N ASP A 166 10.54 17.91 1.82
CA ASP A 166 10.86 18.43 3.15
C ASP A 166 12.28 18.04 3.60
N PHE A 167 12.70 16.80 3.31
CA PHE A 167 14.07 16.36 3.57
C PHE A 167 15.08 17.18 2.76
N CYS A 168 14.86 17.34 1.45
CA CYS A 168 15.75 18.14 0.61
C CYS A 168 15.80 19.61 1.05
N PHE A 169 14.68 20.19 1.46
CA PHE A 169 14.60 21.60 1.82
C PHE A 169 15.14 21.89 3.22
N SER A 170 14.91 20.98 4.16
CA SER A 170 15.19 21.21 5.59
C SER A 170 16.49 20.56 6.06
N VAL A 171 16.89 19.43 5.47
CA VAL A 171 18.14 18.71 5.82
C VAL A 171 19.24 19.03 4.83
N LEU A 172 18.95 18.99 3.53
CA LEU A 172 19.96 19.33 2.51
C LEU A 172 20.02 20.83 2.21
N GLU A 173 19.15 21.62 2.84
CA GLU A 173 19.08 23.08 2.69
C GLU A 173 18.91 23.53 1.22
N CYS A 174 18.20 22.75 0.41
CA CYS A 174 17.95 23.10 -0.98
C CYS A 174 16.99 24.30 -1.08
N PRO A 175 17.37 25.39 -1.79
CA PRO A 175 16.47 26.51 -2.06
C PRO A 175 15.19 26.06 -2.76
N HIS A 176 14.06 26.63 -2.33
CA HIS A 176 12.74 26.30 -2.84
C HIS A 176 11.80 27.51 -2.80
N HIS A 177 10.77 27.48 -3.64
CA HIS A 177 9.74 28.51 -3.63
C HIS A 177 8.81 28.32 -2.43
N ARG A 178 8.91 29.20 -1.43
CA ARG A 178 8.22 29.06 -0.14
C ARG A 178 6.70 28.95 -0.27
N ALA A 179 6.08 29.72 -1.17
CA ALA A 179 4.63 29.68 -1.35
C ALA A 179 4.17 28.36 -1.99
N THR A 180 4.89 27.86 -3.01
CA THR A 180 4.58 26.56 -3.62
C THR A 180 4.76 25.43 -2.64
N TRP A 181 5.83 25.47 -1.84
CA TRP A 181 6.04 24.48 -0.79
C TRP A 181 4.95 24.54 0.29
N ALA A 182 4.54 25.73 0.72
CA ALA A 182 3.46 25.88 1.70
C ALA A 182 2.13 25.29 1.19
N ALA A 183 1.73 25.59 -0.05
CA ALA A 183 0.50 25.05 -0.63
C ALA A 183 0.56 23.52 -0.80
N PHE A 184 1.70 22.99 -1.27
CA PHE A 184 1.89 21.54 -1.39
C PHE A 184 1.70 20.83 -0.02
N ARG A 185 2.34 21.36 1.03
CA ARG A 185 2.19 20.83 2.40
C ARG A 185 0.76 20.90 2.90
N GLN A 186 0.08 22.04 2.69
CA GLN A 186 -1.29 22.24 3.17
C GLN A 186 -2.27 21.24 2.55
N VAL A 187 -2.12 20.90 1.27
CA VAL A 187 -2.93 19.86 0.62
C VAL A 187 -2.74 18.51 1.33
N VAL A 188 -1.49 18.12 1.63
CA VAL A 188 -1.21 16.86 2.35
C VAL A 188 -1.76 16.87 3.78
N GLN A 189 -1.67 18.00 4.48
CA GLN A 189 -2.06 18.12 5.88
C GLN A 189 -3.58 18.19 6.08
N HIS A 190 -4.30 18.79 5.14
CA HIS A 190 -5.70 19.17 5.34
C HIS A 190 -6.68 18.46 4.42
N CYS A 191 -6.23 17.75 3.38
CA CYS A 191 -7.12 17.03 2.48
C CYS A 191 -7.07 15.51 2.70
N GLY A 192 -8.11 14.81 2.20
CA GLY A 192 -8.07 13.39 1.91
C GLY A 192 -7.67 13.17 0.45
N TRP A 193 -8.32 12.26 -0.25
CA TRP A 193 -8.06 12.08 -1.69
C TRP A 193 -8.66 13.24 -2.48
N VAL A 194 -7.84 13.91 -3.30
CA VAL A 194 -8.30 15.04 -4.11
C VAL A 194 -8.35 14.65 -5.58
N PHE A 195 -9.48 14.95 -6.23
CA PHE A 195 -9.71 14.76 -7.66
C PHE A 195 -9.90 16.13 -8.30
N PRO A 196 -8.83 16.74 -8.83
CA PRO A 196 -8.90 18.08 -9.39
C PRO A 196 -9.48 18.05 -10.82
N TYR A 197 -10.32 19.03 -11.13
CA TYR A 197 -10.79 19.38 -12.48
C TYR A 197 -10.56 20.87 -12.71
N ARG A 198 -10.76 21.36 -13.94
CA ARG A 198 -10.42 22.76 -14.25
C ARG A 198 -11.13 23.78 -13.35
N ARG A 199 -12.42 23.60 -13.07
CA ARG A 199 -13.27 24.53 -12.28
C ARG A 199 -13.96 23.85 -11.10
N VAL A 200 -13.64 22.59 -10.83
CA VAL A 200 -14.30 21.77 -9.83
C VAL A 200 -13.23 20.94 -9.14
N CYS A 201 -13.37 20.70 -7.85
CA CYS A 201 -12.44 19.87 -7.09
C CYS A 201 -13.25 18.95 -6.17
N LEU A 202 -13.14 17.64 -6.37
CA LEU A 202 -13.74 16.67 -5.45
C LEU A 202 -12.71 16.33 -4.36
N VAL A 203 -13.15 16.28 -3.11
CA VAL A 203 -12.31 15.96 -1.96
C VAL A 203 -12.98 14.86 -1.16
N SER A 204 -12.39 13.68 -1.15
CA SER A 204 -12.83 12.61 -0.26
C SER A 204 -12.49 12.96 1.19
N GLU A 205 -13.42 12.69 2.11
CA GLU A 205 -13.11 12.52 3.53
C GLU A 205 -12.04 11.43 3.73
N ARG A 206 -11.43 11.42 4.92
CA ARG A 206 -10.47 10.38 5.29
C ARG A 206 -11.21 9.10 5.71
N PRO A 207 -10.54 7.92 5.65
CA PRO A 207 -11.04 6.74 6.33
C PRO A 207 -11.34 7.04 7.80
N VAL A 208 -12.34 6.39 8.38
CA VAL A 208 -12.61 6.42 9.82
C VAL A 208 -11.85 5.31 10.55
N GLN A 209 -11.42 4.26 9.85
CA GLN A 209 -10.62 3.17 10.38
C GLN A 209 -9.60 2.68 9.36
N LEU A 210 -8.41 2.34 9.86
CA LEU A 210 -7.32 1.70 9.14
C LEU A 210 -6.69 0.63 10.03
N HIS A 211 -6.52 -0.59 9.51
CA HIS A 211 -5.92 -1.71 10.23
C HIS A 211 -4.78 -2.34 9.43
N PHE A 212 -3.69 -2.64 10.13
CA PHE A 212 -2.47 -3.20 9.57
C PHE A 212 -1.97 -4.36 10.41
N ASP A 213 -1.25 -5.30 9.80
CA ASP A 213 -0.54 -6.37 10.49
C ASP A 213 0.82 -5.89 11.07
N ALA A 214 1.57 -6.81 11.70
CA ALA A 214 2.88 -6.51 12.29
C ALA A 214 3.96 -6.13 11.26
N HIS A 215 3.76 -6.46 9.98
CA HIS A 215 4.59 -6.04 8.85
C HIS A 215 4.02 -4.77 8.19
N GLU A 216 3.09 -4.12 8.89
CA GLU A 216 2.38 -2.93 8.50
C GLU A 216 1.54 -3.13 7.21
N ARG A 217 1.22 -4.33 6.77
CA ARG A 217 0.36 -4.52 5.57
C ARG A 217 -1.11 -4.38 5.94
N LEU A 218 -1.94 -3.81 5.05
CA LEU A 218 -3.39 -3.73 5.29
C LEU A 218 -3.96 -5.10 5.64
N HIS A 219 -4.58 -5.20 6.81
CA HIS A 219 -5.05 -6.46 7.33
C HIS A 219 -6.08 -6.27 8.45
N ALA A 220 -7.17 -7.02 8.38
CA ALA A 220 -8.10 -7.20 9.48
C ALA A 220 -8.88 -8.50 9.30
N GLU A 221 -9.22 -9.16 10.41
CA GLU A 221 -9.93 -10.44 10.42
C GLU A 221 -11.41 -10.23 10.74
N GLY A 222 -12.31 -10.63 9.83
CA GLY A 222 -13.77 -10.53 10.00
C GLY A 222 -14.30 -9.10 10.09
N LYS A 223 -13.49 -8.09 9.75
CA LYS A 223 -13.86 -6.67 9.77
C LYS A 223 -13.06 -5.90 8.71
N PRO A 224 -13.51 -4.70 8.29
CA PRO A 224 -12.79 -3.92 7.28
C PRO A 224 -11.37 -3.58 7.71
N ALA A 225 -10.40 -3.69 6.79
CA ALA A 225 -9.07 -3.14 6.95
C ALA A 225 -9.04 -1.63 6.68
N VAL A 226 -9.94 -1.15 5.82
CA VAL A 226 -10.22 0.28 5.58
C VAL A 226 -11.71 0.51 5.67
N GLN A 227 -12.15 1.53 6.39
CA GLN A 227 -13.57 1.91 6.44
C GLN A 227 -13.72 3.41 6.30
N PHE A 228 -14.67 3.87 5.50
CA PHE A 228 -15.09 5.27 5.38
C PHE A 228 -16.43 5.52 6.08
N GLY A 229 -16.73 6.79 6.35
CA GLY A 229 -17.90 7.20 7.13
C GLY A 229 -19.25 6.91 6.46
N ASP A 230 -19.27 6.68 5.14
CA ASP A 230 -20.44 6.24 4.39
C ASP A 230 -20.61 4.72 4.33
N GLY A 231 -19.74 3.96 4.99
CA GLY A 231 -19.76 2.50 5.00
C GLY A 231 -18.98 1.84 3.88
N TRP A 232 -18.44 2.59 2.91
CA TRP A 232 -17.53 2.00 1.92
C TRP A 232 -16.30 1.44 2.63
N SER A 233 -15.98 0.19 2.34
CA SER A 233 -15.06 -0.62 3.13
C SER A 233 -14.20 -1.48 2.24
N LEU A 234 -12.95 -1.72 2.65
CA LEU A 234 -12.08 -2.72 2.05
C LEU A 234 -11.69 -3.74 3.10
N TYR A 235 -11.75 -5.01 2.72
CA TYR A 235 -11.26 -6.11 3.53
C TYR A 235 -9.91 -6.55 2.98
N SER A 236 -8.93 -6.79 3.85
CA SER A 236 -7.60 -7.19 3.41
C SER A 236 -7.02 -8.25 4.33
N TRP A 237 -6.28 -9.19 3.74
CA TRP A 237 -5.52 -10.24 4.39
C TRP A 237 -4.04 -10.08 4.06
N HIS A 238 -3.21 -9.67 5.03
CA HIS A 238 -1.77 -9.55 4.84
C HIS A 238 -1.34 -8.75 3.57
N GLY A 239 -2.09 -7.69 3.23
CA GLY A 239 -1.85 -6.88 2.04
C GLY A 239 -2.46 -7.41 0.74
N PHE A 240 -3.31 -8.43 0.79
CA PHE A 240 -4.17 -8.87 -0.31
C PHE A 240 -5.61 -8.42 -0.05
N THR A 241 -6.24 -7.72 -0.99
CA THR A 241 -7.65 -7.29 -0.85
C THR A 241 -8.57 -8.49 -1.06
N LEU A 242 -9.39 -8.76 -0.05
CA LEU A 242 -10.39 -9.83 -0.08
C LEU A 242 -11.69 -9.34 -0.73
N PRO A 243 -12.39 -10.20 -1.48
CA PRO A 243 -13.80 -9.95 -1.78
C PRO A 243 -14.64 -9.88 -0.50
N ASP A 244 -15.67 -9.05 -0.51
CA ASP A 244 -16.58 -8.83 0.64
C ASP A 244 -17.14 -10.12 1.23
N ALA A 245 -17.45 -11.12 0.38
CA ALA A 245 -18.00 -12.40 0.78
C ALA A 245 -17.10 -13.17 1.76
N TYR A 246 -15.78 -13.00 1.64
CA TYR A 246 -14.79 -13.64 2.51
C TYR A 246 -14.39 -12.71 3.66
N GLY A 247 -14.12 -11.44 3.36
CA GLY A 247 -13.55 -10.49 4.32
C GLY A 247 -14.47 -10.14 5.50
N ARG A 248 -15.79 -10.22 5.30
CA ARG A 248 -16.79 -10.00 6.35
C ARG A 248 -16.84 -11.12 7.38
N ILE A 249 -16.30 -12.28 7.06
CA ILE A 249 -16.37 -13.49 7.88
C ILE A 249 -15.03 -13.66 8.60
N PRO A 250 -15.02 -13.86 9.93
CA PRO A 250 -13.78 -14.18 10.65
C PRO A 250 -13.13 -15.47 10.12
N PRO A 251 -11.79 -15.58 10.07
CA PRO A 251 -11.10 -16.77 9.57
C PRO A 251 -11.46 -18.08 10.28
N CYS A 252 -11.78 -18.01 11.57
CA CYS A 252 -12.26 -19.17 12.34
C CYS A 252 -13.57 -19.75 11.79
N ASP A 253 -14.35 -18.94 11.06
CA ASP A 253 -15.62 -19.30 10.44
C ASP A 253 -15.50 -19.52 8.92
N TRP A 254 -14.30 -19.33 8.33
CA TRP A 254 -14.07 -19.62 6.91
C TRP A 254 -14.25 -21.10 6.60
N GLN A 255 -14.92 -21.41 5.50
CA GLN A 255 -15.29 -22.79 5.22
C GLN A 255 -14.25 -23.48 4.31
N PRO A 256 -13.73 -24.66 4.69
CA PRO A 256 -12.78 -25.40 3.86
C PRO A 256 -13.26 -25.68 2.44
N HIS A 257 -14.57 -25.90 2.23
CA HIS A 257 -15.11 -26.20 0.91
C HIS A 257 -14.98 -25.06 -0.10
N TRP A 258 -14.84 -23.80 0.35
CA TRP A 258 -14.60 -22.66 -0.54
C TRP A 258 -13.33 -22.83 -1.39
N LEU A 259 -12.33 -23.57 -0.89
CA LEU A 259 -11.13 -23.88 -1.66
C LEU A 259 -11.40 -24.64 -2.96
N LEU A 260 -12.45 -25.46 -2.99
CA LEU A 260 -12.86 -26.26 -4.15
C LEU A 260 -13.70 -25.45 -5.16
N GLU A 261 -14.28 -24.34 -4.71
CA GLU A 261 -15.22 -23.51 -5.48
C GLU A 261 -14.55 -22.26 -6.06
N GLU A 262 -13.54 -21.72 -5.37
CA GLU A 262 -12.86 -20.50 -5.77
C GLU A 262 -11.88 -20.76 -6.92
N ASP A 263 -11.84 -19.92 -7.96
CA ASP A 263 -10.92 -20.12 -9.10
C ASP A 263 -9.64 -19.26 -9.00
N ASP A 264 -9.69 -18.14 -8.27
CA ASP A 264 -8.53 -17.27 -8.09
C ASP A 264 -7.49 -17.98 -7.20
N LEU A 265 -6.37 -18.41 -7.82
CA LEU A 265 -5.27 -19.08 -7.14
C LEU A 265 -4.71 -18.27 -5.96
N ARG A 266 -4.72 -16.94 -6.06
CA ARG A 266 -4.21 -16.05 -5.01
C ARG A 266 -5.17 -15.99 -3.83
N LEU A 267 -6.48 -16.01 -4.09
CA LEU A 267 -7.49 -16.10 -3.04
C LEU A 267 -7.51 -17.50 -2.40
N ARG A 268 -7.35 -18.58 -3.17
CA ARG A 268 -7.14 -19.94 -2.62
C ARG A 268 -5.96 -19.99 -1.66
N GLN A 269 -4.82 -19.37 -1.99
CA GLN A 269 -3.67 -19.30 -1.08
C GLN A 269 -3.99 -18.59 0.23
N VAL A 270 -4.77 -17.50 0.17
CA VAL A 270 -5.23 -16.79 1.36
C VAL A 270 -6.17 -17.65 2.21
N LEU A 271 -7.12 -18.34 1.57
CA LEU A 271 -8.02 -19.27 2.25
C LEU A 271 -7.25 -20.44 2.88
N LEU A 272 -6.24 -20.99 2.20
CA LEU A 272 -5.36 -22.03 2.74
C LEU A 272 -4.67 -21.57 4.04
N GLU A 273 -4.12 -20.35 4.03
CA GLU A 273 -3.44 -19.76 5.19
C GLU A 273 -4.43 -19.50 6.34
N GLY A 274 -5.55 -18.83 6.08
CA GLY A 274 -6.50 -18.43 7.11
C GLY A 274 -7.36 -19.58 7.67
N ILE A 275 -7.65 -20.61 6.87
CA ILE A 275 -8.39 -21.79 7.34
C ILE A 275 -7.48 -22.71 8.17
N GLY A 276 -6.23 -22.89 7.73
CA GLY A 276 -5.26 -23.79 8.36
C GLY A 276 -5.44 -25.26 7.93
N TYR A 277 -4.32 -25.99 7.87
CA TYR A 277 -4.29 -27.35 7.33
C TYR A 277 -5.08 -28.36 8.16
N GLU A 278 -5.19 -28.17 9.46
CA GLU A 278 -5.95 -29.04 10.37
C GLU A 278 -7.45 -29.06 10.01
N ARG A 279 -8.03 -27.87 9.80
CA ARG A 279 -9.44 -27.72 9.43
C ARG A 279 -9.70 -28.20 8.01
N ILE A 280 -8.74 -28.02 7.11
CA ILE A 280 -8.80 -28.52 5.73
C ILE A 280 -8.79 -30.04 5.73
N TYR A 281 -7.81 -30.66 6.40
CA TYR A 281 -7.67 -32.10 6.51
C TYR A 281 -8.92 -32.77 7.11
N GLY A 282 -9.50 -32.18 8.15
CA GLY A 282 -10.67 -32.75 8.83
C GLY A 282 -12.00 -32.58 8.09
N ARG A 283 -12.06 -31.80 7.00
CA ARG A 283 -13.33 -31.43 6.34
C ARG A 283 -13.36 -31.71 4.84
N LEU A 284 -12.21 -31.74 4.17
CA LEU A 284 -12.12 -31.99 2.74
C LEU A 284 -11.78 -33.46 2.44
N PRO A 285 -12.25 -33.99 1.30
CA PRO A 285 -11.84 -35.31 0.85
C PRO A 285 -10.33 -35.35 0.63
N SER A 286 -9.68 -36.37 1.16
CA SER A 286 -8.24 -36.61 0.99
C SER A 286 -7.98 -38.09 0.69
N GLU A 287 -6.96 -38.36 -0.12
CA GLU A 287 -6.47 -39.70 -0.43
C GLU A 287 -5.27 -40.01 0.46
N THR A 288 -5.27 -41.13 1.19
CA THR A 288 -4.09 -41.55 1.95
C THR A 288 -3.07 -42.19 1.01
N ILE A 289 -1.88 -41.61 0.92
CA ILE A 289 -0.76 -42.14 0.13
C ILE A 289 -0.05 -43.25 0.89
N ASP A 290 0.30 -43.00 2.16
CA ASP A 290 1.05 -43.93 3.00
C ASP A 290 0.80 -43.64 4.49
N SER A 291 1.03 -44.63 5.34
CA SER A 291 0.91 -44.51 6.80
C SER A 291 2.09 -45.17 7.50
N TRP A 292 2.71 -44.48 8.45
CA TRP A 292 3.86 -44.96 9.20
C TRP A 292 3.78 -44.57 10.67
N GLY A 293 3.44 -45.53 11.54
CA GLY A 293 3.16 -45.25 12.94
C GLY A 293 1.97 -44.29 13.08
N ASP A 294 2.16 -43.19 13.82
CA ASP A 294 1.14 -42.14 14.01
C ASP A 294 1.13 -41.09 12.88
N TYR A 295 1.88 -41.30 11.79
CA TYR A 295 1.96 -40.38 10.67
C TYR A 295 1.14 -40.89 9.49
N HIS A 296 0.32 -40.00 8.92
CA HIS A 296 -0.45 -40.25 7.70
C HIS A 296 -0.06 -39.22 6.64
N LEU A 297 0.46 -39.70 5.52
CA LEU A 297 0.73 -38.87 4.35
C LEU A 297 -0.51 -38.91 3.47
N VAL A 298 -1.11 -37.75 3.24
CA VAL A 298 -2.32 -37.63 2.44
C VAL A 298 -2.16 -36.63 1.31
N ARG A 299 -2.92 -36.84 0.24
CA ARG A 299 -3.01 -36.00 -0.93
C ARG A 299 -4.38 -35.34 -0.98
N LEU A 300 -4.41 -34.05 -1.28
CA LEU A 300 -5.62 -33.31 -1.61
C LEU A 300 -5.49 -32.73 -3.02
N ASP A 301 -6.45 -33.05 -3.86
CA ASP A 301 -6.55 -32.54 -5.23
C ASP A 301 -7.45 -31.29 -5.30
N ASN A 302 -7.28 -30.49 -6.35
CA ASN A 302 -8.09 -29.29 -6.64
C ASN A 302 -8.07 -28.21 -5.55
N ILE A 303 -7.03 -28.17 -4.70
CA ILE A 303 -6.87 -27.15 -3.65
C ILE A 303 -5.92 -26.02 -4.07
N ASP A 304 -4.95 -26.32 -4.93
CA ASP A 304 -3.94 -25.38 -5.44
C ASP A 304 -3.77 -25.63 -6.95
N SER A 305 -2.78 -25.00 -7.59
CA SER A 305 -2.45 -25.31 -9.00
C SER A 305 -2.09 -26.78 -9.22
N ASP A 306 -1.49 -27.40 -8.19
CA ASP A 306 -1.14 -28.81 -8.11
C ASP A 306 -1.75 -29.44 -6.87
N ALA A 307 -1.79 -30.77 -6.83
CA ALA A 307 -2.16 -31.49 -5.62
C ALA A 307 -1.23 -31.12 -4.46
N ILE A 308 -1.80 -30.96 -3.27
CA ILE A 308 -1.01 -30.70 -2.06
C ILE A 308 -0.88 -31.98 -1.25
N HIS A 309 0.31 -32.20 -0.69
CA HIS A 309 0.56 -33.31 0.24
C HIS A 309 0.61 -32.77 1.66
N LEU A 310 -0.15 -33.39 2.56
CA LEU A 310 -0.15 -33.08 3.98
C LEU A 310 0.33 -34.29 4.77
N LEU A 311 1.16 -34.03 5.78
CA LEU A 311 1.53 -35.02 6.79
C LEU A 311 0.74 -34.70 8.06
N ALA A 312 -0.19 -35.59 8.43
CA ALA A 312 -0.94 -35.52 9.66
C ALA A 312 -0.29 -36.41 10.73
N THR A 313 -0.20 -35.93 11.97
CA THR A 313 0.27 -36.72 13.11
C THR A 313 -0.69 -36.64 14.30
N SER A 314 -1.06 -37.81 14.82
CA SER A 314 -1.99 -37.95 15.96
C SER A 314 -1.28 -38.16 17.30
N ARG A 315 0.04 -37.90 17.38
CA ARG A 315 0.88 -38.15 18.56
C ARG A 315 0.42 -37.44 19.83
N SER A 316 -0.19 -36.26 19.69
CA SER A 316 -0.54 -35.39 20.81
C SER A 316 -2.02 -35.49 21.20
N ASP A 317 -2.92 -35.62 20.21
CA ASP A 317 -4.36 -35.80 20.39
C ASP A 317 -4.93 -36.51 19.15
N PRO A 318 -5.54 -37.71 19.28
CA PRO A 318 -6.18 -38.41 18.17
C PRO A 318 -7.34 -37.64 17.51
N ASN A 319 -7.98 -36.72 18.23
CA ASN A 319 -9.11 -35.93 17.75
C ASN A 319 -8.67 -34.61 17.11
N LEU A 320 -7.42 -34.19 17.32
CA LEU A 320 -6.87 -32.95 16.80
C LEU A 320 -5.47 -33.20 16.22
N PRO A 321 -5.38 -33.88 15.07
CA PRO A 321 -4.09 -34.19 14.46
C PRO A 321 -3.36 -32.90 14.11
N GLN A 322 -2.06 -32.85 14.39
CA GLN A 322 -1.21 -31.77 13.90
C GLN A 322 -0.93 -32.03 12.41
N VAL A 323 -1.18 -31.03 11.55
CA VAL A 323 -1.08 -31.21 10.11
C VAL A 323 -0.07 -30.22 9.53
N ARG A 324 0.82 -30.71 8.65
CA ARG A 324 1.80 -29.86 7.96
C ARG A 324 1.83 -30.16 6.47
N ARG A 325 1.94 -29.14 5.64
CA ARG A 325 2.23 -29.32 4.20
C ARG A 325 3.65 -29.84 4.03
N VAL A 326 3.79 -30.86 3.19
CA VAL A 326 5.07 -31.43 2.77
C VAL A 326 5.20 -31.36 1.25
N PRO A 327 6.45 -31.36 0.72
CA PRO A 327 6.68 -31.47 -0.71
C PRO A 327 5.88 -32.60 -1.39
N PRO A 328 5.30 -32.36 -2.59
CA PRO A 328 4.42 -33.32 -3.25
C PRO A 328 5.17 -34.53 -3.86
N ASP A 329 6.50 -34.52 -3.90
CA ASP A 329 7.34 -35.63 -4.34
C ASP A 329 7.51 -36.72 -3.27
N PHE A 330 7.04 -36.50 -2.04
CA PHE A 330 7.02 -37.55 -1.03
C PHE A 330 5.94 -38.59 -1.35
N HIS A 331 6.38 -39.86 -1.41
CA HIS A 331 5.51 -41.04 -1.61
C HIS A 331 5.41 -41.95 -0.38
N THR A 332 6.14 -41.65 0.71
CA THR A 332 6.07 -42.43 1.96
C THR A 332 5.99 -41.49 3.18
N ALA A 333 5.15 -41.86 4.15
CA ALA A 333 4.96 -41.13 5.40
C ALA A 333 6.25 -41.11 6.24
N GLN A 334 7.06 -42.17 6.18
CA GLN A 334 8.36 -42.21 6.85
C GLN A 334 9.33 -41.14 6.31
N ALA A 335 9.43 -40.99 4.98
CA ALA A 335 10.31 -39.99 4.38
C ALA A 335 9.85 -38.57 4.70
N ALA A 336 8.53 -38.32 4.61
CA ALA A 336 7.93 -37.04 4.97
C ALA A 336 8.13 -36.69 6.45
N ALA A 337 7.90 -37.65 7.37
CA ALA A 337 8.12 -37.44 8.81
C ALA A 337 9.58 -37.09 9.13
N ARG A 338 10.54 -37.82 8.54
CA ARG A 338 11.97 -37.51 8.68
C ARG A 338 12.35 -36.15 8.13
N TRP A 339 11.62 -35.62 7.14
CA TRP A 339 11.85 -34.28 6.60
C TRP A 339 11.32 -33.20 7.54
N VAL A 340 10.10 -33.39 8.07
CA VAL A 340 9.47 -32.47 9.03
C VAL A 340 10.24 -32.39 10.35
N ASP A 341 10.78 -33.52 10.82
CA ASP A 341 11.51 -33.62 12.10
C ASP A 341 12.96 -33.12 12.01
N ARG A 342 13.44 -32.67 10.83
CA ARG A 342 14.79 -32.08 10.73
C ARG A 342 14.84 -30.77 11.53
N PRO A 343 15.80 -30.58 12.44
CA PRO A 343 16.00 -29.29 13.06
C PRO A 343 16.34 -28.26 11.99
N SER A 344 15.64 -27.12 12.00
CA SER A 344 15.94 -25.97 11.16
C SER A 344 17.42 -25.67 11.27
N ARG A 345 18.18 -25.80 10.17
CA ARG A 345 19.57 -25.32 10.16
C ARG A 345 19.52 -23.81 10.44
N PRO A 346 20.31 -23.28 11.40
CA PRO A 346 20.44 -21.84 11.53
C PRO A 346 21.07 -21.34 10.22
N GLY A 347 20.31 -20.52 9.50
CA GLY A 347 20.75 -19.79 8.32
C GLY A 347 21.22 -18.40 8.70
#